data_AF-A0A8H3VY65-F1
#
_entry.id   AF-A0A8H3VY65-F1
#
_cell.length_a   1.000
_cell.length_b   1.000
_cell.length_c   1.000
_cell.angle_alpha   90.00
_cell.angle_beta   90.00
_cell.angle_gamma   90.00
#
_symmetry.space_group_name_H-M   'P 1'
#
loop_
_entity.id
_entity.type
_entity.pdbx_description
1 polymer ?
#
loop_
_entity_poly.entity_id
_entity_poly.type
_entity_poly.pdbx_seq_one_letter_code
_entity_poly.pdbx_strand_id
1 'polypeptide(L)'
;MTNASAFAVYDDSVKKLFGVDPTLELLHENQDYPFAHEAGVFIERDNTLFITSNQFPDDKGGKKIQVCRVTLPADFAAAKVKCEEIAPEGVYMANGGVNYLDGVIFCSQGSLDSPGGIVFMEAQPPYQTRLLVSSFHGREFNSVNDVVVHSDGSIWFTDPIYGYEQGIRPRPKLPNQVYRFDPIRGSIRAMADGFGRPNGICFSPGEKTVYVTDTDWIHGDGTTDLTRPSTIYAFDLVSYSGQPFLTNRRLFAMADTGIPDGIKCDVHGNVYSGCGDGINIWSAGGVLLGKILIQGGAANFCFGRNGELFILNENRLWRAKLADETKGALLCI
;
A
#
# COMPACT_ATOMS: atom_id res chain seq x y z
N MET A 1 -22.72 -10.40 -13.45
CA MET A 1 -22.30 -11.45 -14.39
C MET A 1 -20.95 -11.94 -13.93
N THR A 2 -20.79 -13.24 -13.69
CA THR A 2 -19.54 -13.84 -13.22
C THR A 2 -18.46 -13.67 -14.27
N ASN A 3 -17.44 -12.88 -13.94
CA ASN A 3 -16.43 -12.39 -14.88
C ASN A 3 -15.24 -13.36 -14.89
N ALA A 4 -15.46 -14.63 -15.26
CA ALA A 4 -14.40 -15.66 -15.29
C ALA A 4 -13.17 -15.24 -16.14
N SER A 5 -13.31 -14.27 -17.04
CA SER A 5 -12.20 -13.66 -17.79
C SER A 5 -11.26 -12.77 -16.97
N ALA A 6 -11.65 -12.34 -15.76
CA ALA A 6 -10.82 -11.47 -14.93
C ALA A 6 -9.73 -12.24 -14.17
N PHE A 7 -9.87 -13.55 -13.99
CA PHE A 7 -8.93 -14.35 -13.19
C PHE A 7 -8.02 -15.16 -14.11
N ALA A 8 -6.84 -14.60 -14.43
CA ALA A 8 -5.88 -15.23 -15.33
C ALA A 8 -5.00 -16.22 -14.56
N VAL A 9 -4.91 -17.44 -15.07
CA VAL A 9 -4.13 -18.55 -14.50
C VAL A 9 -2.85 -18.74 -15.33
N TYR A 10 -1.69 -18.63 -14.67
CA TYR A 10 -0.37 -18.86 -15.28
C TYR A 10 0.28 -20.13 -14.70
N ASP A 11 -0.03 -20.46 -13.44
CA ASP A 11 0.30 -21.72 -12.77
C ASP A 11 -0.96 -22.30 -12.10
N ASP A 12 -1.15 -23.62 -12.22
CA ASP A 12 -2.32 -24.31 -11.65
C ASP A 12 -2.45 -24.16 -10.13
N SER A 13 -1.35 -23.87 -9.41
CA SER A 13 -1.40 -23.65 -7.97
C SER A 13 -2.25 -22.43 -7.59
N VAL A 14 -2.41 -21.44 -8.47
CA VAL A 14 -3.22 -20.25 -8.21
C VAL A 14 -4.72 -20.57 -8.11
N LYS A 15 -5.17 -21.68 -8.72
CA LYS A 15 -6.60 -22.08 -8.68
C LYS A 15 -7.09 -22.30 -7.26
N LYS A 16 -6.21 -22.75 -6.35
CA LYS A 16 -6.54 -22.89 -4.92
C LYS A 16 -6.78 -21.54 -4.26
N LEU A 17 -6.04 -20.50 -4.68
CA LEU A 17 -6.20 -19.15 -4.16
C LEU A 17 -7.50 -18.52 -4.67
N PHE A 18 -7.80 -18.69 -5.96
CA PHE A 18 -9.04 -18.18 -6.57
C PHE A 18 -10.29 -18.91 -6.07
N GLY A 19 -10.21 -20.21 -5.79
CA GLY A 19 -11.36 -21.01 -5.40
C GLY A 19 -12.21 -21.45 -6.60
N VAL A 20 -13.41 -21.94 -6.32
CA VAL A 20 -14.27 -22.59 -7.33
C VAL A 20 -14.97 -21.57 -8.25
N ASP A 21 -15.42 -20.44 -7.69
CA ASP A 21 -16.16 -19.41 -8.41
C ASP A 21 -15.71 -18.01 -7.94
N PRO A 22 -14.49 -17.58 -8.31
CA PRO A 22 -14.01 -16.26 -7.93
C PRO A 22 -14.85 -15.17 -8.62
N THR A 23 -15.18 -14.11 -7.88
CA THR A 23 -15.96 -13.00 -8.42
C THR A 23 -15.21 -11.69 -8.30
N LEU A 24 -15.50 -10.77 -9.22
CA LEU A 24 -14.98 -9.40 -9.21
C LEU A 24 -16.17 -8.45 -9.39
N GLU A 25 -16.37 -7.59 -8.40
CA GLU A 25 -17.51 -6.68 -8.30
C GLU A 25 -17.04 -5.24 -8.17
N LEU A 26 -17.68 -4.32 -8.90
CA LEU A 26 -17.50 -2.88 -8.71
C LEU A 26 -18.38 -2.42 -7.54
N LEU A 27 -17.77 -1.99 -6.44
CA LEU A 27 -18.48 -1.53 -5.25
C LEU A 27 -18.86 -0.04 -5.34
N HIS A 28 -18.00 0.76 -5.96
CA HIS A 28 -18.22 2.19 -6.11
C HIS A 28 -17.39 2.77 -7.26
N GLU A 29 -17.95 3.78 -7.91
CA GLU A 29 -17.26 4.61 -8.89
C GLU A 29 -17.56 6.08 -8.58
N ASN A 30 -16.49 6.89 -8.52
CA ASN A 30 -16.58 8.33 -8.35
C ASN A 30 -16.01 8.99 -9.62
N GLN A 31 -16.84 9.77 -10.31
CA GLN A 31 -16.44 10.44 -11.56
C GLN A 31 -15.80 11.81 -11.33
N ASP A 32 -15.90 12.35 -10.13
CA ASP A 32 -15.42 13.70 -9.81
C ASP A 32 -13.90 13.71 -9.57
N TYR A 33 -13.37 12.68 -8.92
CA TYR A 33 -11.95 12.54 -8.64
C TYR A 33 -11.54 11.07 -8.38
N PRO A 34 -10.23 10.72 -8.52
CA PRO A 34 -9.72 9.36 -8.33
C PRO A 34 -9.66 8.98 -6.83
N PHE A 35 -10.83 8.76 -6.23
CA PHE A 35 -10.99 8.60 -4.77
C PHE A 35 -10.35 7.33 -4.16
N ALA A 36 -10.03 6.32 -4.96
CA ALA A 36 -9.54 5.02 -4.55
C ALA A 36 -8.19 4.73 -5.20
N HIS A 37 -7.12 5.29 -4.63
CA HIS A 37 -5.76 5.15 -5.14
C HIS A 37 -4.88 4.37 -4.16
N GLU A 38 -4.79 4.83 -2.91
CA GLU A 38 -3.79 4.40 -1.94
C GLU A 38 -4.38 4.06 -0.55
N ALA A 39 -3.54 3.61 0.38
CA ALA A 39 -3.89 3.29 1.77
C ALA A 39 -5.12 2.40 1.96
N GLY A 40 -5.25 1.30 1.19
CA GLY A 40 -6.28 0.30 1.50
C GLY A 40 -6.10 -0.25 2.91
N VAL A 41 -6.91 0.22 3.87
CA VAL A 41 -6.83 -0.19 5.28
C VAL A 41 -8.18 -0.68 5.75
N PHE A 42 -8.32 -1.99 5.90
CA PHE A 42 -9.53 -2.62 6.41
C PHE A 42 -9.54 -2.66 7.95
N ILE A 43 -10.59 -2.08 8.54
CA ILE A 43 -10.87 -2.12 9.97
C ILE A 43 -12.02 -3.09 10.21
N GLU A 44 -11.67 -4.28 10.69
CA GLU A 44 -12.61 -5.39 10.82
C GLU A 44 -13.80 -5.02 11.71
N ARG A 45 -13.55 -4.58 12.94
CA ARG A 45 -14.59 -4.30 13.95
C ARG A 45 -15.74 -3.43 13.42
N ASP A 46 -15.40 -2.47 12.58
CA ASP A 46 -16.33 -1.44 12.10
C ASP A 46 -16.82 -1.73 10.66
N ASN A 47 -16.33 -2.81 10.04
CA ASN A 47 -16.56 -3.19 8.65
C ASN A 47 -16.34 -2.02 7.67
N THR A 48 -15.22 -1.33 7.83
CA THR A 48 -14.89 -0.13 7.05
C THR A 48 -13.52 -0.23 6.43
N LEU A 49 -13.35 0.46 5.30
CA LEU A 49 -12.04 0.75 4.71
C LEU A 49 -11.71 2.21 4.94
N PHE A 50 -10.46 2.51 5.22
CA PHE A 50 -9.88 3.80 4.90
C PHE A 50 -9.15 3.65 3.57
N ILE A 51 -9.22 4.70 2.74
CA ILE A 51 -8.51 4.82 1.46
C ILE A 51 -8.11 6.29 1.26
N THR A 52 -7.12 6.53 0.42
CA THR A 52 -6.70 7.86 -0.02
C THR A 52 -6.88 7.98 -1.54
N SER A 53 -7.28 9.16 -1.99
CA SER A 53 -7.38 9.47 -3.42
C SER A 53 -6.00 9.63 -4.05
N ASN A 54 -5.94 9.67 -5.39
CA ASN A 54 -4.80 10.25 -6.10
C ASN A 54 -4.92 11.78 -6.08
N GLN A 55 -3.87 12.50 -6.48
CA GLN A 55 -3.87 13.96 -6.52
C GLN A 55 -4.92 14.46 -7.51
N PHE A 56 -5.70 15.44 -7.08
CA PHE A 56 -6.67 16.12 -7.93
C PHE A 56 -6.70 17.63 -7.63
N PRO A 57 -7.21 18.46 -8.55
CA PRO A 57 -7.27 19.90 -8.35
C PRO A 57 -8.15 20.27 -7.16
N ASP A 58 -7.71 21.23 -6.35
CA ASP A 58 -8.56 21.94 -5.40
C ASP A 58 -9.29 23.12 -6.07
N ASP A 59 -10.22 23.76 -5.34
CA ASP A 59 -11.03 24.87 -5.86
C ASP A 59 -10.21 26.11 -6.25
N LYS A 60 -8.94 26.17 -5.86
CA LYS A 60 -7.99 27.25 -6.15
C LYS A 60 -6.95 26.85 -7.21
N GLY A 61 -7.09 25.67 -7.82
CA GLY A 61 -6.16 25.12 -8.80
C GLY A 61 -4.87 24.55 -8.19
N GLY A 62 -4.79 24.45 -6.87
CA GLY A 62 -3.76 23.69 -6.15
C GLY A 62 -4.00 22.18 -6.27
N LYS A 63 -3.11 21.40 -5.67
CA LYS A 63 -3.24 19.93 -5.60
C LYS A 63 -3.75 19.54 -4.22
N LYS A 64 -4.66 18.56 -4.15
CA LYS A 64 -5.08 17.95 -2.90
C LYS A 64 -5.27 16.44 -3.04
N ILE A 65 -5.33 15.79 -1.89
CA ILE A 65 -5.72 14.39 -1.68
C ILE A 65 -6.90 14.37 -0.72
N GLN A 66 -7.77 13.38 -0.85
CA GLN A 66 -8.89 13.14 0.05
C GLN A 66 -8.73 11.80 0.77
N VAL A 67 -8.79 11.81 2.11
CA VAL A 67 -8.96 10.58 2.89
C VAL A 67 -10.45 10.24 2.89
N CYS A 68 -10.80 8.99 2.62
CA CYS A 68 -12.18 8.53 2.63
C CYS A 68 -12.34 7.32 3.54
N ARG A 69 -13.37 7.36 4.39
CA ARG A 69 -13.89 6.19 5.11
C ARG A 69 -15.03 5.58 4.31
N VAL A 70 -14.83 4.36 3.87
CA VAL A 70 -15.80 3.57 3.12
C VAL A 70 -16.45 2.56 4.07
N THR A 71 -17.74 2.72 4.34
CA THR A 71 -18.51 1.74 5.10
C THR A 71 -18.97 0.63 4.16
N LEU A 72 -18.57 -0.60 4.45
CA LEU A 72 -18.91 -1.77 3.66
C LEU A 72 -20.28 -2.33 4.06
N PRO A 73 -21.07 -2.83 3.10
CA PRO A 73 -22.34 -3.46 3.38
C PRO A 73 -22.14 -4.70 4.28
N ALA A 74 -23.07 -4.93 5.20
CA ALA A 74 -23.06 -6.13 6.05
C ALA A 74 -23.46 -7.40 5.28
N ASP A 75 -24.18 -7.24 4.16
CA ASP A 75 -24.61 -8.31 3.27
C ASP A 75 -23.88 -8.19 1.93
N PHE A 76 -23.27 -9.29 1.48
CA PHE A 76 -22.62 -9.39 0.17
C PHE A 76 -23.56 -9.07 -0.99
N ALA A 77 -24.87 -9.21 -0.82
CA ALA A 77 -25.87 -8.90 -1.85
C ALA A 77 -26.17 -7.39 -2.00
N ALA A 78 -25.77 -6.55 -1.05
CA ALA A 78 -25.99 -5.11 -1.12
C ALA A 78 -24.80 -4.43 -1.81
N ALA A 79 -24.99 -3.90 -3.02
CA ALA A 79 -23.89 -3.49 -3.89
C ALA A 79 -23.22 -2.13 -3.55
N LYS A 80 -23.83 -1.28 -2.71
CA LYS A 80 -23.38 0.12 -2.57
C LYS A 80 -22.77 0.39 -1.21
N VAL A 81 -21.48 0.69 -1.22
CA VAL A 81 -20.76 1.23 -0.07
C VAL A 81 -21.17 2.68 0.21
N LYS A 82 -20.95 3.15 1.44
CA LYS A 82 -21.07 4.56 1.80
C LYS A 82 -19.68 5.17 1.97
N CYS A 83 -19.38 6.18 1.17
CA CYS A 83 -18.13 6.94 1.25
C CYS A 83 -18.33 8.21 2.08
N GLU A 84 -17.44 8.44 3.04
CA GLU A 84 -17.39 9.64 3.89
C GLU A 84 -16.00 10.28 3.72
N GLU A 85 -15.97 11.52 3.25
CA GLU A 85 -14.72 12.29 3.15
C GLU A 85 -14.29 12.78 4.54
N ILE A 86 -13.03 12.54 4.89
CA ILE A 86 -12.44 12.93 6.17
C ILE A 86 -11.24 13.84 5.87
N ALA A 87 -11.12 14.93 6.63
CA ALA A 87 -9.97 15.83 6.55
C ALA A 87 -9.21 15.81 7.88
N PRO A 88 -8.40 14.77 8.13
CA PRO A 88 -7.69 14.66 9.41
C PRO A 88 -6.57 15.69 9.50
N GLU A 89 -6.55 16.43 10.62
CA GLU A 89 -5.56 17.48 10.85
C GLU A 89 -4.13 16.91 10.87
N GLY A 90 -3.19 17.58 10.22
CA GLY A 90 -1.77 17.18 10.20
C GLY A 90 -1.42 15.99 9.28
N VAL A 91 -2.41 15.42 8.57
CA VAL A 91 -2.15 14.43 7.50
C VAL A 91 -2.19 15.14 6.15
N TYR A 92 -1.04 15.66 5.72
CA TYR A 92 -0.90 16.39 4.47
C TYR A 92 -0.58 15.42 3.34
N MET A 93 -1.34 15.50 2.24
CA MET A 93 -1.13 14.66 1.05
C MET A 93 -1.00 13.19 1.44
N ALA A 94 -2.02 12.67 2.13
CA ALA A 94 -2.03 11.31 2.66
C ALA A 94 -1.78 10.29 1.53
N ASN A 95 -0.81 9.40 1.68
CA ASN A 95 -0.54 8.35 0.70
C ASN A 95 -0.92 6.99 1.26
N GLY A 96 0.04 6.09 1.52
CA GLY A 96 -0.17 4.76 2.07
C GLY A 96 -0.56 4.78 3.55
N GLY A 97 -1.01 3.63 4.04
CA GLY A 97 -1.50 3.49 5.40
C GLY A 97 -1.67 2.05 5.85
N VAL A 98 -1.77 1.87 7.16
CA VAL A 98 -1.86 0.55 7.81
C VAL A 98 -2.66 0.65 9.10
N ASN A 99 -3.40 -0.41 9.44
CA ASN A 99 -4.07 -0.52 10.73
C ASN A 99 -3.04 -0.51 11.87
N TYR A 100 -3.30 0.27 12.91
CA TYR A 100 -2.40 0.38 14.06
C TYR A 100 -3.19 0.74 15.32
N LEU A 101 -3.04 -0.06 16.38
CA LEU A 101 -3.83 0.09 17.61
C LEU A 101 -5.34 0.12 17.29
N ASP A 102 -6.05 1.16 17.73
CA ASP A 102 -7.47 1.43 17.50
C ASP A 102 -7.71 2.38 16.30
N GLY A 103 -6.69 2.60 15.48
CA GLY A 103 -6.70 3.57 14.40
C GLY A 103 -5.92 3.13 13.15
N VAL A 104 -5.47 4.13 12.41
CA VAL A 104 -4.74 4.00 11.16
C VAL A 104 -3.47 4.85 11.25
N ILE A 105 -2.34 4.30 10.84
CA ILE A 105 -1.17 5.10 10.50
C ILE A 105 -1.29 5.49 9.03
N PHE A 106 -1.04 6.77 8.72
CA PHE A 106 -0.87 7.28 7.37
C PHE A 106 0.55 7.77 7.14
N CYS A 107 1.02 7.56 5.91
CA CYS A 107 2.11 8.28 5.30
C CYS A 107 1.63 9.68 4.92
N SER A 108 1.98 10.70 5.71
CA SER A 108 1.76 12.11 5.38
C SER A 108 2.94 12.56 4.51
N GLN A 109 2.73 12.80 3.21
CA GLN A 109 3.83 13.19 2.32
C GLN A 109 4.35 14.61 2.63
N GLY A 110 3.55 15.43 3.32
CA GLY A 110 3.88 16.82 3.63
C GLY A 110 3.44 17.78 2.54
N SER A 111 3.95 19.01 2.61
CA SER A 111 3.73 20.08 1.62
C SER A 111 5.01 20.90 1.42
N LEU A 112 4.93 21.98 0.65
CA LEU A 112 6.03 22.95 0.52
C LEU A 112 6.35 23.66 1.84
N ASP A 113 5.36 23.80 2.72
CA ASP A 113 5.44 24.59 3.96
C ASP A 113 5.39 23.74 5.23
N SER A 114 5.12 22.44 5.11
CA SER A 114 4.98 21.53 6.26
C SER A 114 5.70 20.21 5.99
N PRO A 115 6.47 19.68 6.97
CA PRO A 115 7.17 18.41 6.80
C PRO A 115 6.17 17.26 6.68
N GLY A 116 6.57 16.22 5.94
CA GLY A 116 5.89 14.93 5.96
C GLY A 116 6.25 14.10 7.18
N GLY A 117 5.74 12.87 7.24
CA GLY A 117 6.03 11.92 8.30
C GLY A 117 4.98 10.84 8.47
N ILE A 118 5.16 10.05 9.52
CA ILE A 118 4.23 9.00 9.91
C ILE A 118 3.26 9.59 10.94
N VAL A 119 1.97 9.56 10.65
CA VAL A 119 0.91 10.14 11.48
C VAL A 119 -0.09 9.06 11.86
N PHE A 120 -0.37 8.91 13.14
CA PHE A 120 -1.49 8.11 13.63
C PHE A 120 -2.79 8.92 13.59
N MET A 121 -3.90 8.29 13.24
CA MET A 121 -5.27 8.82 13.30
C MET A 121 -6.18 7.78 13.96
N GLU A 122 -7.01 8.18 14.92
CA GLU A 122 -8.07 7.31 15.46
C GLU A 122 -9.03 6.85 14.35
N ALA A 123 -9.54 5.61 14.40
CA ALA A 123 -10.46 5.11 13.37
C ALA A 123 -11.90 5.64 13.50
N GLN A 124 -12.20 6.38 14.56
CA GLN A 124 -13.54 6.90 14.85
C GLN A 124 -13.52 8.42 15.06
N PRO A 125 -14.63 9.12 14.77
CA PRO A 125 -14.76 10.53 15.10
C PRO A 125 -14.45 10.80 16.58
N PRO A 126 -13.67 11.85 16.90
CA PRO A 126 -13.36 12.98 16.02
C PRO A 126 -12.09 12.82 15.16
N TYR A 127 -11.57 11.61 14.98
CA TYR A 127 -10.38 11.31 14.17
C TYR A 127 -9.13 12.06 14.65
N GLN A 128 -8.85 12.01 15.97
CA GLN A 128 -7.68 12.72 16.51
C GLN A 128 -6.39 12.17 15.91
N THR A 129 -5.46 13.07 15.64
CA THR A 129 -4.18 12.73 15.02
C THR A 129 -3.01 12.95 15.94
N ARG A 130 -1.94 12.17 15.73
CA ARG A 130 -0.66 12.30 16.43
C ARG A 130 0.49 12.02 15.49
N LEU A 131 1.36 13.01 15.31
CA LEU A 131 2.62 12.83 14.60
C LEU A 131 3.53 11.86 15.37
N LEU A 132 4.00 10.81 14.71
CA LEU A 132 4.89 9.80 15.29
C LEU A 132 6.36 10.11 15.00
N VAL A 133 6.69 10.43 13.75
CA VAL A 133 8.04 10.80 13.32
C VAL A 133 8.00 11.59 12.01
N SER A 134 8.83 12.63 11.86
CA SER A 134 8.87 13.51 10.67
C SER A 134 10.26 13.76 10.07
N SER A 135 11.32 13.27 10.71
CA SER A 135 12.69 13.48 10.23
C SER A 135 13.65 12.37 10.63
N PHE A 136 14.76 12.27 9.89
CA PHE A 136 15.90 11.42 10.21
C PHE A 136 17.15 12.27 10.41
N HIS A 137 17.67 12.28 11.64
CA HIS A 137 18.79 13.15 12.05
C HIS A 137 18.56 14.64 11.73
N GLY A 138 17.34 15.13 11.94
CA GLY A 138 16.95 16.52 11.68
C GLY A 138 16.76 16.87 10.20
N ARG A 139 16.91 15.91 9.28
CA ARG A 139 16.54 16.06 7.87
C ARG A 139 15.13 15.53 7.67
N GLU A 140 14.25 16.36 7.12
CA GLU A 140 12.89 15.96 6.74
C GLU A 140 12.92 14.76 5.79
N PHE A 141 11.94 13.88 5.94
CA PHE A 141 11.64 12.86 4.93
C PHE A 141 11.29 13.50 3.58
N ASN A 142 11.58 12.78 2.51
CA ASN A 142 11.33 13.21 1.14
C ASN A 142 9.82 13.36 0.91
N SER A 143 9.12 12.22 0.96
CA SER A 143 7.68 12.06 0.84
C SER A 143 7.34 10.60 1.13
N VAL A 144 7.20 10.26 2.41
CA VAL A 144 6.91 8.88 2.84
C VAL A 144 5.72 8.30 2.07
N ASN A 145 5.83 7.06 1.60
CA ASN A 145 4.92 6.54 0.57
C ASN A 145 4.06 5.39 1.10
N ASP A 146 4.62 4.23 1.42
CA ASP A 146 3.88 3.11 2.02
C ASP A 146 4.47 2.68 3.37
N VAL A 147 3.65 2.02 4.20
CA VAL A 147 3.97 1.72 5.59
C VAL A 147 3.41 0.38 6.03
N VAL A 148 4.18 -0.33 6.87
CA VAL A 148 3.78 -1.58 7.49
C VAL A 148 4.21 -1.61 8.96
N VAL A 149 3.44 -2.30 9.80
CA VAL A 149 3.77 -2.51 11.22
C VAL A 149 4.21 -3.95 11.40
N HIS A 150 5.37 -4.13 12.00
CA HIS A 150 5.91 -5.44 12.35
C HIS A 150 5.34 -5.89 13.72
N SER A 151 5.27 -7.20 13.99
CA SER A 151 4.70 -7.74 15.23
C SER A 151 5.38 -7.29 16.53
N ASP A 152 6.64 -6.85 16.44
CA ASP A 152 7.37 -6.22 17.56
C ASP A 152 6.92 -4.78 17.87
N GLY A 153 5.95 -4.26 17.12
CA GLY A 153 5.42 -2.90 17.23
C GLY A 153 6.21 -1.83 16.48
N SER A 154 7.29 -2.20 15.78
CA SER A 154 8.04 -1.25 14.96
C SER A 154 7.33 -0.92 13.64
N ILE A 155 7.43 0.33 13.23
CA ILE A 155 6.81 0.88 12.03
C ILE A 155 7.88 0.99 10.95
N TRP A 156 7.62 0.39 9.80
CA TRP A 156 8.53 0.37 8.66
C TRP A 156 7.89 1.08 7.48
N PHE A 157 8.64 1.93 6.80
CA PHE A 157 8.10 2.75 5.72
C PHE A 157 9.15 3.08 4.67
N THR A 158 8.67 3.39 3.46
CA THR A 158 9.47 3.82 2.32
C THR A 158 9.45 5.34 2.18
N ASP A 159 10.56 5.92 1.74
CA ASP A 159 10.71 7.37 1.56
C ASP A 159 11.24 7.75 0.16
N PRO A 160 10.44 7.53 -0.91
CA PRO A 160 10.78 7.96 -2.26
C PRO A 160 10.64 9.48 -2.42
N ILE A 161 11.08 9.99 -3.57
CA ILE A 161 11.06 11.43 -3.92
C ILE A 161 9.83 11.87 -4.73
N TYR A 162 8.75 11.07 -4.79
CA TYR A 162 7.57 11.40 -5.59
C TYR A 162 7.02 12.78 -5.31
N GLY A 163 6.96 13.19 -4.04
CA GLY A 163 6.43 14.50 -3.69
C GLY A 163 7.22 15.65 -4.30
N TYR A 164 8.53 15.50 -4.48
CA TYR A 164 9.34 16.50 -5.17
C TYR A 164 9.08 16.50 -6.68
N GLU A 165 9.04 15.32 -7.30
CA GLU A 165 8.75 15.17 -8.74
C GLU A 165 7.36 15.67 -9.10
N GLN A 166 6.40 15.52 -8.19
CA GLN A 166 5.03 16.02 -8.30
C GLN A 166 4.90 17.50 -7.92
N GLY A 167 5.97 18.16 -7.44
CA GLY A 167 5.96 19.57 -7.06
C GLY A 167 5.19 19.89 -5.76
N ILE A 168 4.89 18.90 -4.93
CA ILE A 168 4.23 19.07 -3.62
C ILE A 168 5.24 19.21 -2.47
N ARG A 169 6.51 18.84 -2.69
CA ARG A 169 7.59 18.88 -1.69
C ARG A 169 8.82 19.63 -2.21
N PRO A 170 9.62 20.24 -1.29
CA PRO A 170 10.89 20.85 -1.66
C PRO A 170 11.91 19.78 -2.09
N ARG A 171 13.07 20.23 -2.57
CA ARG A 171 14.15 19.33 -2.98
C ARG A 171 14.55 18.37 -1.84
N PRO A 172 14.61 17.05 -2.10
CA PRO A 172 15.00 16.01 -1.14
C PRO A 172 16.34 16.27 -0.45
N LYS A 173 16.42 15.91 0.83
CA LYS A 173 17.65 15.99 1.66
C LYS A 173 18.12 14.61 2.16
N LEU A 174 17.33 13.57 1.87
CA LEU A 174 17.61 12.17 2.19
C LEU A 174 17.68 11.34 0.90
N PRO A 175 18.45 10.24 0.87
CA PRO A 175 18.38 9.26 -0.21
C PRO A 175 17.04 8.51 -0.17
N ASN A 176 16.71 7.84 -1.28
CA ASN A 176 15.58 6.91 -1.35
C ASN A 176 15.88 5.65 -0.51
N GLN A 177 15.20 5.51 0.63
CA GLN A 177 15.51 4.50 1.63
C GLN A 177 14.24 3.90 2.27
N VAL A 178 14.45 2.75 2.92
CA VAL A 178 13.48 2.14 3.84
C VAL A 178 13.90 2.48 5.25
N TYR A 179 12.96 2.90 6.09
CA TYR A 179 13.20 3.23 7.49
C TYR A 179 12.44 2.30 8.42
N ARG A 180 12.99 2.07 9.62
CA ARG A 180 12.32 1.43 10.76
C ARG A 180 12.30 2.42 11.92
N PHE A 181 11.12 2.66 12.48
CA PHE A 181 10.89 3.46 13.67
C PHE A 181 10.31 2.58 14.79
N ASP A 182 10.93 2.63 15.98
CA ASP A 182 10.42 2.01 17.19
C ASP A 182 9.75 3.10 18.04
N PRO A 183 8.41 3.15 18.11
CA PRO A 183 7.69 4.21 18.82
C PRO A 183 7.84 4.11 20.34
N ILE A 184 8.21 2.95 20.89
CA ILE A 184 8.39 2.74 22.34
C ILE A 184 9.75 3.29 22.78
N ARG A 185 10.80 2.99 22.01
CA ARG A 185 12.18 3.44 22.31
C ARG A 185 12.51 4.80 21.71
N GLY A 186 11.71 5.29 20.77
CA GLY A 186 11.99 6.50 20.00
C GLY A 186 13.15 6.36 19.02
N SER A 187 13.64 5.14 18.75
CA SER A 187 14.78 4.91 17.87
C SER A 187 14.34 4.77 16.41
N ILE A 188 15.04 5.44 15.50
CA ILE A 188 14.83 5.33 14.05
C ILE A 188 16.14 4.92 13.36
N ARG A 189 16.03 4.09 12.31
CA ARG A 189 17.19 3.68 11.50
C ARG A 189 16.82 3.51 10.03
N ALA A 190 17.70 3.92 9.14
CA ALA A 190 17.68 3.50 7.74
C ALA A 190 18.02 2.00 7.64
N MET A 191 17.15 1.22 7.02
CA MET A 191 17.20 -0.25 7.00
C MET A 191 17.76 -0.81 5.70
N ALA A 192 17.48 -0.14 4.59
CA ALA A 192 17.96 -0.50 3.26
C ALA A 192 18.03 0.74 2.37
N ASP A 193 18.94 0.70 1.41
CA ASP A 193 19.15 1.69 0.36
C ASP A 193 19.33 0.99 -1.00
N GLY A 194 19.77 1.74 -2.02
CA GLY A 194 20.01 1.20 -3.37
C GLY A 194 18.73 1.01 -4.20
N PHE A 195 17.65 1.70 -3.81
CA PHE A 195 16.41 1.78 -4.56
C PHE A 195 16.39 3.00 -5.47
N GLY A 196 15.70 2.85 -6.59
CA GLY A 196 15.29 3.96 -7.44
C GLY A 196 14.17 4.76 -6.77
N ARG A 197 12.96 4.19 -6.70
CA ARG A 197 11.82 4.75 -5.96
C ARG A 197 11.19 3.62 -5.12
N PRO A 198 11.60 3.45 -3.84
CA PRO A 198 11.00 2.45 -2.96
C PRO A 198 9.55 2.84 -2.70
N ASN A 199 8.61 1.95 -2.97
CA ASN A 199 7.18 2.24 -2.93
C ASN A 199 6.50 1.32 -1.90
N GLY A 200 5.86 0.23 -2.32
CA GLY A 200 5.19 -0.71 -1.42
C GLY A 200 6.15 -1.47 -0.52
N ILE A 201 5.71 -1.77 0.72
CA ILE A 201 6.46 -2.60 1.67
C ILE A 201 5.54 -3.60 2.38
N CYS A 202 5.96 -4.86 2.48
CA CYS A 202 5.26 -5.85 3.30
C CYS A 202 6.20 -6.93 3.85
N PHE A 203 5.74 -7.66 4.86
CA PHE A 203 6.44 -8.82 5.42
C PHE A 203 5.83 -10.12 4.90
N SER A 204 6.66 -11.17 4.82
CA SER A 204 6.20 -12.55 4.66
C SER A 204 5.44 -13.04 5.91
N PRO A 205 4.69 -14.15 5.83
CA PRO A 205 4.28 -14.89 7.02
C PRO A 205 5.46 -15.14 7.96
N GLY A 206 5.25 -14.91 9.25
CA GLY A 206 6.29 -15.03 10.28
C GLY A 206 7.40 -13.97 10.20
N GLU A 207 7.28 -12.97 9.34
CA GLU A 207 8.08 -11.74 9.29
C GLU A 207 9.59 -11.91 9.14
N LYS A 208 10.03 -13.03 8.54
CA LYS A 208 11.45 -13.31 8.30
C LYS A 208 11.97 -12.73 6.98
N THR A 209 11.07 -12.31 6.10
CA THR A 209 11.41 -11.67 4.82
C THR A 209 10.62 -10.37 4.67
N VAL A 210 11.32 -9.31 4.23
CA VAL A 210 10.71 -8.05 3.81
C VAL A 210 10.72 -7.97 2.30
N TYR A 211 9.59 -7.64 1.72
CA TYR A 211 9.45 -7.29 0.31
C TYR A 211 9.29 -5.79 0.17
N VAL A 212 10.03 -5.20 -0.77
CA VAL A 212 9.97 -3.77 -1.09
C VAL A 212 9.88 -3.63 -2.60
N THR A 213 8.90 -2.88 -3.09
CA THR A 213 8.78 -2.59 -4.51
C THR A 213 9.65 -1.41 -4.90
N ASP A 214 10.23 -1.46 -6.09
CA ASP A 214 11.00 -0.40 -6.71
C ASP A 214 10.40 -0.09 -8.08
N THR A 215 9.94 1.13 -8.21
CA THR A 215 9.02 1.59 -9.25
C THR A 215 9.65 2.68 -10.11
N ASP A 216 10.98 2.74 -10.10
CA ASP A 216 11.85 3.66 -10.83
C ASP A 216 11.52 3.81 -12.32
N TRP A 217 10.85 2.82 -12.91
CA TRP A 217 10.30 2.85 -14.26
C TRP A 217 9.39 4.04 -14.54
N ILE A 218 8.61 4.50 -13.55
CA ILE A 218 7.75 5.68 -13.66
C ILE A 218 8.12 6.73 -12.61
N HIS A 219 8.25 7.97 -13.04
CA HIS A 219 8.54 9.10 -12.16
C HIS A 219 7.25 9.84 -11.79
N GLY A 220 7.29 10.63 -10.71
CA GLY A 220 6.13 11.39 -10.22
C GLY A 220 5.61 12.47 -11.19
N ASP A 221 6.37 12.81 -12.23
CA ASP A 221 5.93 13.69 -13.33
C ASP A 221 5.25 12.94 -14.49
N GLY A 222 5.12 11.61 -14.39
CA GLY A 222 4.51 10.74 -15.39
C GLY A 222 5.46 10.26 -16.49
N THR A 223 6.73 10.68 -16.48
CA THR A 223 7.73 10.16 -17.42
C THR A 223 8.09 8.71 -17.11
N THR A 224 8.42 7.95 -18.15
CA THR A 224 8.80 6.53 -18.02
C THR A 224 10.16 6.23 -18.64
N ASP A 225 10.89 5.28 -18.05
CA ASP A 225 12.18 4.77 -18.55
C ASP A 225 12.22 3.24 -18.43
N LEU A 226 12.11 2.55 -19.57
CA LEU A 226 12.08 1.09 -19.66
C LEU A 226 13.36 0.40 -19.17
N THR A 227 14.45 1.14 -18.94
CA THR A 227 15.70 0.59 -18.40
C THR A 227 15.73 0.59 -16.87
N ARG A 228 14.71 1.15 -16.21
CA ARG A 228 14.64 1.31 -14.77
C ARG A 228 13.80 0.25 -14.07
N PRO A 229 14.03 0.02 -12.76
CA PRO A 229 13.27 -0.90 -11.94
C PRO A 229 11.74 -0.81 -12.10
N SER A 230 11.14 -1.96 -12.40
CA SER A 230 9.74 -2.28 -12.22
C SER A 230 9.64 -3.60 -11.43
N THR A 231 10.32 -3.62 -10.29
CA THR A 231 10.76 -4.86 -9.63
C THR A 231 10.44 -4.87 -8.16
N ILE A 232 10.23 -6.06 -7.62
CA ILE A 232 10.13 -6.34 -6.19
C ILE A 232 11.47 -6.90 -5.73
N TYR A 233 12.00 -6.36 -4.64
CA TYR A 233 13.18 -6.89 -3.96
C TYR A 233 12.80 -7.55 -2.63
N ALA A 234 13.47 -8.65 -2.31
CA ALA A 234 13.33 -9.33 -1.02
C ALA A 234 14.62 -9.20 -0.19
N PHE A 235 14.45 -9.17 1.13
CA PHE A 235 15.53 -9.13 2.12
C PHE A 235 15.22 -10.11 3.25
N ASP A 236 16.25 -10.75 3.79
CA ASP A 236 16.11 -11.54 5.01
C ASP A 236 16.22 -10.61 6.22
N LEU A 237 15.23 -10.66 7.11
CA LEU A 237 15.29 -9.99 8.40
C LEU A 237 15.97 -10.91 9.42
N VAL A 238 17.17 -10.52 9.85
CA VAL A 238 17.99 -11.26 10.80
C VAL A 238 18.32 -10.41 12.02
N SER A 239 18.76 -11.05 13.11
CA SER A 239 19.35 -10.33 14.24
C SER A 239 20.88 -10.32 14.11
N TYR A 240 21.47 -9.13 14.12
CA TYR A 240 22.92 -8.93 14.13
C TYR A 240 23.29 -7.99 15.28
N SER A 241 24.21 -8.42 16.15
CA SER A 241 24.60 -7.68 17.36
C SER A 241 23.39 -7.24 18.22
N GLY A 242 22.38 -8.10 18.34
CA GLY A 242 21.16 -7.83 19.12
C GLY A 242 20.21 -6.82 18.50
N GLN A 243 20.39 -6.46 17.22
CA GLN A 243 19.54 -5.52 16.49
C GLN A 243 18.99 -6.17 15.22
N PRO A 244 17.78 -5.80 14.76
CA PRO A 244 17.28 -6.25 13.45
C PRO A 244 18.24 -5.79 12.34
N PHE A 245 18.34 -6.53 11.24
CA PHE A 245 19.16 -6.15 10.08
C PHE A 245 18.56 -6.77 8.82
N LEU A 246 18.59 -6.03 7.71
CA LEU A 246 18.22 -6.57 6.40
C LEU A 246 19.48 -7.08 5.70
N THR A 247 19.42 -8.32 5.24
CA THR A 247 20.52 -8.99 4.52
C THR A 247 20.01 -9.65 3.25
N ASN A 248 20.92 -10.15 2.40
CA ASN A 248 20.58 -10.92 1.19
C ASN A 248 19.57 -10.21 0.27
N ARG A 249 19.80 -8.93 -0.03
CA ARG A 249 19.03 -8.20 -1.05
C ARG A 249 19.04 -9.01 -2.35
N ARG A 250 17.87 -9.36 -2.84
CA ARG A 250 17.70 -10.14 -4.06
C ARG A 250 16.51 -9.64 -4.86
N LEU A 251 16.65 -9.66 -6.18
CA LEU A 251 15.51 -9.49 -7.08
C LEU A 251 14.55 -10.65 -6.82
N PHE A 252 13.31 -10.34 -6.50
CA PHE A 252 12.26 -11.33 -6.25
C PHE A 252 11.40 -11.54 -7.50
N ALA A 253 10.85 -10.46 -8.06
CA ALA A 253 10.00 -10.49 -9.23
C ALA A 253 10.05 -9.17 -10.00
N MET A 254 9.59 -9.18 -11.25
CA MET A 254 9.32 -7.99 -12.06
C MET A 254 7.81 -7.98 -12.40
N ALA A 255 7.18 -6.80 -12.40
CA ALA A 255 5.80 -6.70 -12.85
C ALA A 255 5.70 -7.03 -14.35
N ASP A 256 4.68 -7.78 -14.74
CA ASP A 256 4.45 -8.10 -16.15
C ASP A 256 3.95 -6.87 -16.94
N THR A 257 3.11 -6.05 -16.31
CA THR A 257 2.60 -4.80 -16.87
C THR A 257 2.77 -3.64 -15.89
N GLY A 258 3.35 -2.53 -16.35
CA GLY A 258 3.51 -1.32 -15.54
C GLY A 258 4.56 -1.48 -14.43
N ILE A 259 4.21 -1.11 -13.20
CA ILE A 259 5.04 -1.22 -11.99
C ILE A 259 4.34 -2.02 -10.89
N PRO A 260 5.08 -2.72 -10.00
CA PRO A 260 4.53 -3.23 -8.77
C PRO A 260 4.45 -2.08 -7.75
N ASP A 261 3.26 -1.55 -7.51
CA ASP A 261 3.02 -0.42 -6.62
C ASP A 261 2.79 -0.93 -5.17
N GLY A 262 1.57 -0.80 -4.64
CA GLY A 262 1.20 -1.38 -3.35
C GLY A 262 1.39 -2.90 -3.33
N ILE A 263 1.90 -3.44 -2.22
CA ILE A 263 2.25 -4.86 -2.07
C ILE A 263 1.68 -5.44 -0.77
N LYS A 264 1.24 -6.70 -0.79
CA LYS A 264 0.80 -7.48 0.38
C LYS A 264 1.21 -8.94 0.23
N CYS A 265 1.22 -9.69 1.32
CA CYS A 265 1.52 -11.13 1.33
C CYS A 265 0.35 -11.89 1.98
N ASP A 266 0.04 -13.08 1.49
CA ASP A 266 -0.94 -13.98 2.12
C ASP A 266 -0.30 -14.90 3.17
N VAL A 267 -1.13 -15.59 3.96
CA VAL A 267 -0.69 -16.53 5.01
C VAL A 267 0.07 -17.76 4.47
N HIS A 268 0.05 -18.00 3.16
CA HIS A 268 0.78 -19.08 2.50
C HIS A 268 2.11 -18.62 1.88
N GLY A 269 2.42 -17.32 1.96
CA GLY A 269 3.65 -16.74 1.45
C GLY A 269 3.57 -16.28 0.00
N ASN A 270 2.40 -16.29 -0.63
CA ASN A 270 2.22 -15.69 -1.96
C ASN A 270 2.25 -14.17 -1.82
N VAL A 271 2.89 -13.50 -2.77
CA VAL A 271 3.11 -12.06 -2.79
C VAL A 271 2.21 -11.45 -3.86
N TYR A 272 1.48 -10.41 -3.50
CA TYR A 272 0.50 -9.73 -4.34
C TYR A 272 0.95 -8.29 -4.53
N SER A 273 0.84 -7.74 -5.74
CA SER A 273 1.09 -6.31 -5.97
C SER A 273 0.10 -5.72 -6.97
N GLY A 274 -0.29 -4.47 -6.74
CA GLY A 274 -0.99 -3.63 -7.72
C GLY A 274 -0.06 -3.35 -8.89
N CYS A 275 -0.55 -3.59 -10.11
CA CYS A 275 0.20 -3.47 -11.35
C CYS A 275 -0.65 -2.80 -12.43
N GLY A 276 -0.04 -2.51 -13.58
CA GLY A 276 -0.70 -1.76 -14.67
C GLY A 276 -1.90 -2.46 -15.31
N ASP A 277 -2.09 -3.75 -15.05
CA ASP A 277 -3.20 -4.58 -15.54
C ASP A 277 -4.08 -5.20 -14.43
N GLY A 278 -3.83 -4.86 -13.16
CA GLY A 278 -4.64 -5.30 -12.02
C GLY A 278 -3.76 -5.79 -10.87
N ILE A 279 -4.09 -6.94 -10.28
CA ILE A 279 -3.29 -7.55 -9.22
C ILE A 279 -2.48 -8.72 -9.77
N ASN A 280 -1.16 -8.64 -9.67
CA ASN A 280 -0.26 -9.75 -10.00
C ASN A 280 0.06 -10.56 -8.73
N ILE A 281 0.08 -11.89 -8.85
CA ILE A 281 0.26 -12.82 -7.73
C ILE A 281 1.45 -13.73 -8.00
N TRP A 282 2.46 -13.68 -7.15
CA TRP A 282 3.65 -14.52 -7.22
C TRP A 282 3.69 -15.51 -6.07
N SER A 283 4.27 -16.69 -6.29
CA SER A 283 4.62 -17.61 -5.21
C SER A 283 5.70 -17.02 -4.31
N ALA A 284 5.93 -17.61 -3.14
CA ALA A 284 7.06 -17.28 -2.27
C ALA A 284 8.44 -17.42 -2.95
N GLY A 285 8.52 -18.09 -4.10
CA GLY A 285 9.72 -18.21 -4.92
C GLY A 285 9.87 -17.16 -6.03
N GLY A 286 8.92 -16.22 -6.17
CA GLY A 286 8.95 -15.19 -7.22
C GLY A 286 8.38 -15.62 -8.58
N VAL A 287 7.77 -16.81 -8.67
CA VAL A 287 7.10 -17.29 -9.90
C VAL A 287 5.71 -16.68 -10.00
N LEU A 288 5.38 -16.04 -11.13
CA LEU A 288 4.04 -15.50 -11.38
C LEU A 288 3.02 -16.64 -11.49
N LEU A 289 2.06 -16.67 -10.58
CA LEU A 289 1.03 -17.70 -10.47
C LEU A 289 -0.25 -17.33 -11.23
N GLY A 290 -0.65 -16.07 -11.14
CA GLY A 290 -1.87 -15.59 -11.76
C GLY A 290 -2.09 -14.11 -11.58
N LYS A 291 -3.22 -13.63 -12.13
CA LYS A 291 -3.60 -12.22 -12.07
C LYS A 291 -5.10 -12.05 -11.85
N ILE A 292 -5.47 -10.95 -11.20
CA ILE A 292 -6.83 -10.42 -11.18
C ILE A 292 -6.83 -9.18 -12.08
N LEU A 293 -7.34 -9.33 -13.31
CA LEU A 293 -7.29 -8.32 -14.36
C LEU A 293 -8.32 -7.22 -14.11
N ILE A 294 -7.85 -5.97 -14.09
CA ILE A 294 -8.66 -4.77 -13.97
C ILE A 294 -8.15 -3.75 -14.98
N GLN A 295 -9.05 -3.26 -15.84
CA GLN A 295 -8.70 -2.25 -16.83
C GLN A 295 -8.22 -0.98 -16.13
N GLY A 296 -7.05 -0.48 -16.52
CA GLY A 296 -6.42 0.69 -15.88
C GLY A 296 -5.58 0.33 -14.65
N GLY A 297 -5.41 -0.95 -14.32
CA GLY A 297 -4.50 -1.40 -13.29
C GLY A 297 -5.05 -1.35 -11.87
N ALA A 298 -4.16 -1.37 -10.88
CA ALA A 298 -4.47 -1.10 -9.49
C ALA A 298 -3.24 -0.47 -8.81
N ALA A 299 -3.44 0.63 -8.08
CA ALA A 299 -2.36 1.30 -7.36
C ALA A 299 -2.08 0.59 -6.02
N ASN A 300 -3.13 0.32 -5.24
CA ASN A 300 -3.02 -0.46 -4.01
C ASN A 300 -4.26 -1.33 -3.78
N PHE A 301 -4.22 -2.15 -2.73
CA PHE A 301 -5.29 -3.05 -2.35
C PHE A 301 -5.10 -3.52 -0.91
N CYS A 302 -6.14 -4.12 -0.33
CA CYS A 302 -6.05 -4.78 0.97
C CYS A 302 -6.92 -6.02 1.05
N PHE A 303 -6.52 -6.95 1.91
CA PHE A 303 -7.33 -8.12 2.24
C PHE A 303 -8.47 -7.71 3.18
N GLY A 304 -9.64 -8.28 2.93
CA GLY A 304 -10.81 -8.25 3.81
C GLY A 304 -11.04 -9.60 4.50
N ARG A 305 -12.28 -9.89 4.88
CA ARG A 305 -12.62 -11.17 5.52
C ARG A 305 -12.85 -12.27 4.49
N ASN A 306 -12.62 -13.52 4.87
CA ASN A 306 -13.05 -14.70 4.11
C ASN A 306 -12.72 -14.59 2.61
N GLY A 307 -11.46 -14.39 2.21
CA GLY A 307 -11.12 -14.30 0.78
C GLY A 307 -11.48 -12.99 0.08
N GLU A 308 -11.96 -11.97 0.78
CA GLU A 308 -12.17 -10.65 0.17
C GLU A 308 -10.83 -9.94 -0.12
N LEU A 309 -10.77 -9.27 -1.27
CA LEU A 309 -9.71 -8.34 -1.63
C LEU A 309 -10.36 -7.05 -2.14
N PHE A 310 -10.07 -5.93 -1.47
CA PHE A 310 -10.52 -4.61 -1.91
C PHE A 310 -9.43 -3.95 -2.73
N ILE A 311 -9.74 -3.59 -3.98
CA ILE A 311 -8.75 -3.16 -4.97
C ILE A 311 -9.04 -1.71 -5.38
N LEU A 312 -8.00 -0.88 -5.31
CA LEU A 312 -8.05 0.56 -5.52
C LEU A 312 -7.60 0.88 -6.96
N ASN A 313 -8.53 1.36 -7.78
CA ASN A 313 -8.33 1.59 -9.21
C ASN A 313 -8.77 3.02 -9.60
N GLU A 314 -8.07 4.00 -9.03
CA GLU A 314 -8.29 5.44 -9.24
C GLU A 314 -9.74 5.86 -8.92
N ASN A 315 -10.58 5.99 -9.94
CA ASN A 315 -11.99 6.37 -9.82
C ASN A 315 -12.91 5.23 -9.36
N ARG A 316 -12.37 4.01 -9.16
CA ARG A 316 -13.18 2.81 -8.89
C ARG A 316 -12.63 2.01 -7.71
N LEU A 317 -13.55 1.57 -6.84
CA LEU A 317 -13.29 0.60 -5.79
C LEU A 317 -13.90 -0.74 -6.19
N TRP A 318 -13.06 -1.77 -6.28
CA TRP A 318 -13.47 -3.13 -6.61
C TRP A 318 -13.37 -4.04 -5.39
N ARG A 319 -14.16 -5.10 -5.39
CA ARG A 319 -14.02 -6.26 -4.49
C ARG A 319 -13.84 -7.51 -5.32
N ALA A 320 -12.73 -8.21 -5.11
CA ALA A 320 -12.60 -9.60 -5.52
C ALA A 320 -13.02 -10.51 -4.36
N LYS A 321 -13.75 -11.58 -4.66
CA LYS A 321 -14.00 -12.71 -3.76
C LYS A 321 -13.19 -13.90 -4.24
N LEU A 322 -12.23 -14.31 -3.42
CA LEU A 322 -11.35 -15.46 -3.63
C LEU A 322 -11.82 -16.65 -2.76
N ALA A 323 -11.02 -17.72 -2.71
CA ALA A 323 -11.24 -18.80 -1.74
C ALA A 323 -11.26 -18.25 -0.30
N ASP A 324 -12.11 -18.78 0.56
CA ASP A 324 -12.30 -18.29 1.94
C ASP A 324 -11.00 -18.39 2.78
N GLU A 325 -10.13 -19.33 2.42
CA GLU A 325 -8.83 -19.56 3.03
C GLU A 325 -7.75 -18.56 2.58
N THR A 326 -7.97 -17.83 1.48
CA THR A 326 -7.05 -16.81 0.99
C THR A 326 -7.13 -15.58 1.89
N LYS A 327 -6.10 -15.40 2.74
CA LYS A 327 -6.07 -14.37 3.78
C LYS A 327 -4.73 -13.66 3.80
N GLY A 328 -4.75 -12.33 4.01
CA GLY A 328 -3.53 -11.54 4.18
C GLY A 328 -2.77 -11.93 5.45
N ALA A 329 -1.44 -11.98 5.36
CA ALA A 329 -0.56 -12.32 6.49
C ALA A 329 -0.59 -11.30 7.64
N LEU A 330 -0.99 -10.06 7.36
CA LEU A 330 -1.07 -8.96 8.32
C LEU A 330 -2.49 -8.67 8.81
N LEU A 331 -3.49 -9.43 8.33
CA LEU A 331 -4.78 -9.49 9.00
C LEU A 331 -4.57 -10.30 10.28
N CYS A 332 -4.18 -9.62 11.36
CA CYS A 332 -4.07 -10.26 12.66
C CYS A 332 -5.42 -10.88 13.05
N ILE A 333 -5.33 -12.16 13.45
CA ILE A 333 -6.30 -12.91 14.25
C ILE A 333 -6.50 -12.20 15.61
#